data_AF-A0A2M6W383-F1
#
_entry.id   AF-A0A2M6W383-F1
#
_cell.length_a   1.000
_cell.length_b   1.000
_cell.length_c   1.000
_cell.angle_alpha   90.00
_cell.angle_beta   90.00
_cell.angle_gamma   90.00
#
_symmetry.space_group_name_H-M   'P 1'
#
loop_
_entity.id
_entity.type
_entity.pdbx_description
1 polymer ?
#
loop_
_entity_poly.entity_id
_entity_poly.type
_entity_poly.pdbx_seq_one_letter_code
_entity_poly.pdbx_strand_id
1 'polypeptide(L)'
;MQHRTFYLAIVVILAVASLAGLASYYSASVHLSQAQAQLALQKNDERVVNFLSMFVNKVIKADKEIGYDDRLELENAVRQLGDKEILEQWKKFTDSKTESEAQSNTKELLAKLVNKISKK
;
A
#
# COMPACT_ATOMS: atom_id res chain seq x y z
N MET A 1 -62.77 1.71 -12.41
CA MET A 1 -61.88 1.39 -11.25
C MET A 1 -60.68 0.52 -11.64
N GLN A 2 -60.81 -0.49 -12.51
CA GLN A 2 -59.71 -1.42 -12.87
C GLN A 2 -58.45 -0.77 -13.46
N HIS A 3 -58.54 0.29 -14.26
CA HIS A 3 -57.34 0.96 -14.81
C HIS A 3 -56.54 1.71 -13.72
N ARG A 4 -57.20 2.32 -12.73
CA ARG A 4 -56.52 3.03 -11.61
C ARG A 4 -55.73 2.06 -10.73
N THR A 5 -56.29 0.89 -10.44
CA THR A 5 -55.61 -0.17 -9.67
C THR A 5 -54.44 -0.77 -10.44
N PHE A 6 -54.57 -0.91 -11.76
CA PHE A 6 -53.49 -1.39 -12.63
C PHE A 6 -52.31 -0.42 -12.68
N TYR A 7 -52.55 0.89 -12.89
CA TYR A 7 -51.49 1.89 -12.86
C TYR A 7 -50.80 1.99 -11.48
N LEU A 8 -51.57 1.90 -10.38
CA LEU A 8 -51.00 1.86 -9.03
C LEU A 8 -50.08 0.64 -8.82
N ALA A 9 -50.48 -0.54 -9.30
CA ALA A 9 -49.65 -1.74 -9.22
C ALA A 9 -48.33 -1.56 -9.98
N ILE A 10 -48.36 -0.96 -11.17
CA ILE A 10 -47.16 -0.67 -11.97
C ILE A 10 -46.23 0.32 -11.25
N VAL A 11 -46.78 1.38 -10.67
CA VAL A 11 -45.99 2.39 -9.93
C VAL A 11 -45.31 1.76 -8.71
N VAL A 12 -46.02 0.88 -7.99
CA VAL A 12 -45.44 0.17 -6.83
C VAL A 12 -44.32 -0.76 -7.26
N ILE A 13 -44.49 -1.51 -8.36
CA ILE A 13 -43.45 -2.40 -8.89
C ILE A 13 -42.21 -1.60 -9.31
N LEU A 14 -42.40 -0.46 -10.00
CA LEU A 14 -41.31 0.45 -10.37
C LEU A 14 -40.60 1.03 -9.14
N ALA A 15 -41.34 1.41 -8.10
CA ALA A 15 -40.77 1.91 -6.86
C ALA A 15 -39.92 0.84 -6.14
N VAL A 16 -40.40 -0.40 -6.08
CA VAL A 16 -39.63 -1.50 -5.46
C VAL A 16 -38.38 -1.83 -6.28
N ALA A 17 -38.49 -1.90 -7.61
CA ALA A 17 -37.36 -2.19 -8.49
C ALA A 17 -36.26 -1.11 -8.41
N SER A 18 -36.65 0.17 -8.36
CA SER A 18 -35.71 1.28 -8.21
C SER A 18 -35.01 1.28 -6.85
N LEU A 19 -35.74 1.01 -5.75
CA LEU A 19 -35.15 0.88 -4.42
C LEU A 19 -34.17 -0.29 -4.33
N ALA A 20 -34.51 -1.44 -4.91
CA ALA A 20 -33.62 -2.59 -4.99
C ALA A 20 -32.36 -2.30 -5.84
N GLY A 21 -32.52 -1.56 -6.94
CA GLY A 21 -31.41 -1.08 -7.78
C GLY A 21 -30.46 -0.15 -7.02
N LEU A 22 -30.99 0.79 -6.24
CA LEU A 22 -30.17 1.68 -5.41
C LEU A 22 -29.43 0.93 -4.31
N ALA A 23 -30.09 -0.01 -3.63
CA ALA A 23 -29.48 -0.82 -2.58
C ALA A 23 -28.33 -1.70 -3.12
N SER A 24 -28.53 -2.34 -4.27
CA SER A 24 -27.51 -3.16 -4.91
C SER A 24 -26.33 -2.33 -5.43
N TYR A 25 -26.59 -1.16 -6.01
CA TYR A 25 -25.54 -0.22 -6.42
C TYR A 25 -24.70 0.26 -5.23
N TYR A 26 -25.35 0.63 -4.12
CA TYR A 26 -24.67 1.06 -2.91
C TYR A 26 -23.80 -0.07 -2.34
N SER A 27 -24.35 -1.28 -2.21
CA SER A 27 -23.60 -2.46 -1.75
C SER A 27 -22.38 -2.73 -2.63
N ALA A 28 -22.54 -2.74 -3.96
CA ALA A 28 -21.45 -2.93 -4.90
C ALA A 28 -20.36 -1.86 -4.75
N SER A 29 -20.73 -0.60 -4.55
CA SER A 29 -19.77 0.50 -4.36
C SER A 29 -18.95 0.35 -3.07
N VAL A 30 -19.58 -0.14 -2.00
CA VAL A 30 -18.91 -0.41 -0.71
C VAL A 30 -17.93 -1.57 -0.85
N HIS A 31 -18.36 -2.67 -1.49
CA HIS A 31 -17.49 -3.82 -1.74
C HIS A 31 -16.29 -3.46 -2.62
N LEU A 32 -16.49 -2.60 -3.62
CA LEU A 32 -15.43 -2.14 -4.51
C LEU A 32 -14.41 -1.27 -3.76
N SER A 33 -14.87 -0.36 -2.89
CA SER A 33 -13.99 0.45 -2.04
C SER A 33 -13.16 -0.42 -1.09
N GLN A 34 -13.79 -1.41 -0.45
CA GLN A 34 -13.09 -2.36 0.43
C GLN A 34 -12.05 -3.20 -0.32
N ALA A 35 -12.39 -3.71 -1.51
CA ALA A 35 -11.46 -4.45 -2.34
C ALA A 35 -10.27 -3.57 -2.78
N GLN A 36 -10.51 -2.31 -3.15
CA GLN A 36 -9.44 -1.36 -3.45
C GLN A 36 -8.55 -1.06 -2.25
N ALA A 37 -9.12 -0.93 -1.05
CA ALA A 37 -8.35 -0.73 0.17
C ALA A 37 -7.45 -1.94 0.48
N GLN A 38 -7.97 -3.17 0.35
CA GLN A 38 -7.19 -4.40 0.51
C GLN A 38 -6.07 -4.52 -0.54
N LEU A 39 -6.37 -4.19 -1.80
CA LEU A 39 -5.35 -4.15 -2.86
C LEU A 39 -4.28 -3.09 -2.59
N ALA A 40 -4.65 -1.93 -2.05
CA ALA A 40 -3.70 -0.89 -1.67
C ALA A 40 -2.77 -1.35 -0.53
N LEU A 41 -3.31 -2.08 0.46
CA LEU A 41 -2.52 -2.71 1.51
C LEU A 41 -1.56 -3.75 0.94
N GLN A 42 -2.03 -4.67 0.10
CA GLN A 42 -1.16 -5.67 -0.55
C GLN A 42 -0.05 -5.05 -1.40
N LYS A 43 -0.38 -4.01 -2.19
CA LYS A 43 0.62 -3.26 -2.98
C LYS A 43 1.62 -2.53 -2.09
N ASN A 44 1.25 -2.14 -0.89
CA ASN A 44 2.19 -1.57 0.07
C ASN A 44 3.17 -2.62 0.57
N ASP A 45 2.66 -3.79 0.96
CA ASP A 45 3.48 -4.90 1.42
C ASP A 45 4.48 -5.35 0.34
N GLU A 46 4.03 -5.47 -0.90
CA GLU A 46 4.89 -5.83 -2.04
C GLU A 46 6.00 -4.80 -2.26
N ARG A 47 5.70 -3.50 -2.17
CA ARG A 47 6.72 -2.44 -2.27
C ARG A 47 7.75 -2.53 -1.16
N VAL A 48 7.33 -2.78 0.08
CA VAL A 48 8.25 -2.93 1.22
C VAL A 48 9.15 -4.17 1.04
N VAL A 49 8.60 -5.30 0.58
CA VAL A 49 9.36 -6.52 0.28
C VAL A 49 10.37 -6.27 -0.85
N ASN A 50 9.97 -5.58 -1.91
CA ASN A 50 10.83 -5.25 -3.04
C ASN A 50 11.99 -4.34 -2.62
N PHE A 51 11.71 -3.31 -1.83
CA PHE A 51 12.76 -2.46 -1.28
C PHE A 51 13.71 -3.23 -0.36
N LEU A 52 13.19 -4.09 0.53
CA LEU A 52 14.03 -4.94 1.39
C LEU A 52 14.95 -5.84 0.55
N SER A 53 14.44 -6.47 -0.51
CA SER A 53 15.24 -7.27 -1.43
C SER A 53 16.34 -6.45 -2.11
N MET A 54 16.01 -5.27 -2.62
CA MET A 54 16.99 -4.35 -3.19
C MET A 54 18.05 -3.94 -2.18
N PHE A 55 17.65 -3.55 -0.97
CA PHE A 55 18.55 -3.13 0.10
C PHE A 55 19.53 -4.25 0.46
N VAL A 56 19.03 -5.48 0.65
CA VAL A 56 19.89 -6.64 0.93
C VAL A 56 20.88 -6.87 -0.21
N ASN A 57 20.41 -6.89 -1.46
CA ASN A 57 21.26 -7.24 -2.60
C ASN A 57 22.26 -6.15 -2.99
N LYS A 58 21.85 -4.88 -2.97
CA LYS A 58 22.64 -3.74 -3.43
C LYS A 58 23.41 -3.03 -2.34
N VAL A 59 23.08 -3.25 -1.06
CA VAL A 59 23.75 -2.61 0.08
C VAL A 59 24.46 -3.63 0.96
N ILE A 60 23.73 -4.60 1.51
CA ILE A 60 24.30 -5.53 2.49
C ILE A 60 25.26 -6.52 1.84
N LYS A 61 24.90 -7.05 0.67
CA LYS A 61 25.69 -8.04 -0.08
C LYS A 61 26.63 -7.40 -1.10
N ALA A 62 26.79 -6.07 -1.07
CA ALA A 62 27.63 -5.38 -2.02
C ALA A 62 29.11 -5.62 -1.68
N ASP A 63 29.83 -6.26 -2.60
CA ASP A 63 31.28 -6.46 -2.51
C ASP A 63 32.08 -5.23 -2.96
N LYS A 64 31.39 -4.21 -3.48
CA LYS A 64 31.98 -2.99 -4.06
C LYS A 64 31.21 -1.76 -3.60
N GLU A 65 31.83 -0.60 -3.77
CA GLU A 65 31.17 0.68 -3.53
C GLU A 65 29.92 0.81 -4.42
N ILE A 66 28.83 1.26 -3.80
CA ILE A 66 27.54 1.47 -4.46
C ILE A 66 27.64 2.70 -5.36
N GLY A 67 27.39 2.49 -6.66
CA GLY A 67 27.41 3.54 -7.68
C GLY A 67 26.24 4.53 -7.56
N TYR A 68 26.32 5.62 -8.31
CA TYR A 68 25.30 6.68 -8.31
C TYR A 68 23.91 6.15 -8.70
N ASP A 69 23.83 5.34 -9.75
CA ASP A 69 22.55 4.81 -10.26
C ASP A 69 21.86 3.92 -9.21
N ASP A 70 22.63 3.03 -8.55
CA ASP A 70 22.10 2.18 -7.48
C ASP A 70 21.63 3.00 -6.27
N ARG A 71 22.36 4.07 -5.89
CA ARG A 71 21.94 4.98 -4.82
C ARG A 71 20.65 5.71 -5.17
N LEU A 72 20.53 6.19 -6.41
CA LEU A 72 19.33 6.88 -6.89
C LEU A 72 18.13 5.93 -6.92
N GLU A 73 18.32 4.70 -7.36
CA GLU A 73 17.29 3.67 -7.37
C GLU A 73 16.81 3.34 -5.94
N LEU A 74 17.73 3.14 -5.00
CA LEU A 74 17.41 2.90 -3.59
C LEU A 74 16.65 4.06 -2.96
N GLU A 75 17.10 5.30 -3.20
CA GLU A 75 16.45 6.52 -2.69
C GLU A 75 15.04 6.69 -3.28
N ASN A 76 14.85 6.39 -4.56
CA ASN A 76 13.53 6.44 -5.18
C ASN A 76 12.62 5.35 -4.64
N ALA A 77 13.12 4.12 -4.49
CA ALA A 77 12.37 3.00 -3.97
C ALA A 77 11.91 3.24 -2.52
N VAL A 78 12.79 3.74 -1.64
CA VAL A 78 12.42 4.05 -0.25
C VAL A 78 11.40 5.19 -0.17
N ARG A 79 11.51 6.22 -1.02
CA ARG A 79 10.53 7.30 -1.11
C ARG A 79 9.17 6.81 -1.59
N GLN A 80 9.15 5.88 -2.54
CA GLN A 80 7.93 5.28 -3.08
C GLN A 80 7.18 4.39 -2.08
N LEU A 81 7.80 3.99 -0.97
CA LEU A 81 7.10 3.31 0.13
C LEU A 81 6.04 4.23 0.78
N GLY A 82 6.25 5.55 0.75
CA GLY A 82 5.37 6.51 1.42
C GLY A 82 5.39 6.41 2.95
N ASP A 83 6.34 5.68 3.53
CA ASP A 83 6.50 5.48 4.96
C ASP A 83 7.58 6.43 5.51
N LYS A 84 7.14 7.43 6.29
CA LYS A 84 8.04 8.45 6.85
C LYS A 84 9.08 7.87 7.78
N GLU A 85 8.73 6.87 8.59
CA GLU A 85 9.67 6.28 9.54
C GLU A 85 10.77 5.50 8.84
N ILE A 86 10.42 4.76 7.78
CA ILE A 86 11.41 4.05 6.97
C ILE A 86 12.31 5.04 6.24
N LEU A 87 11.74 6.11 5.67
CA LEU A 87 12.52 7.14 4.97
C LEU A 87 13.46 7.89 5.91
N GLU A 88 13.02 8.24 7.12
CA GLU A 88 13.87 8.88 8.13
C GLU A 88 14.99 7.94 8.58
N GLN A 89 14.69 6.66 8.78
CA GLN A 89 15.70 5.68 9.15
C GLN A 89 16.71 5.46 8.03
N TRP A 90 16.26 5.44 6.78
CA TRP A 90 17.13 5.39 5.61
C TRP A 90 18.08 6.59 5.55
N LYS A 91 17.58 7.81 5.80
CA LYS A 91 18.43 9.01 5.85
C LYS A 91 19.50 8.91 6.93
N LYS A 92 19.14 8.43 8.13
CA LYS A 92 20.12 8.19 9.21
C LYS A 92 21.21 7.21 8.78
N PHE A 93 20.81 6.13 8.09
CA PHE A 93 21.75 5.17 7.52
C PHE A 93 22.68 5.84 6.50
N THR A 94 22.17 6.60 5.53
CA THR A 94 23.00 7.26 4.51
C THR A 94 23.87 8.39 5.07
N ASP A 95 23.44 9.03 6.15
CA ASP A 95 24.15 10.14 6.79
C ASP A 95 25.19 9.69 7.83
N SER A 96 25.25 8.39 8.13
CA SER A 96 26.13 7.81 9.14
C SER A 96 27.60 8.18 8.90
N LYS A 97 28.29 8.61 9.95
CA LYS A 97 29.70 9.05 9.89
C LYS A 97 30.68 7.96 10.27
N THR A 98 30.21 6.92 10.93
CA THR A 98 31.03 5.78 11.36
C THR A 98 30.41 4.47 10.94
N GLU A 99 31.23 3.43 10.81
CA GLU A 99 30.77 2.08 10.51
C GLU A 99 29.81 1.56 11.59
N SER A 100 30.09 1.85 12.87
CA SER A 100 29.23 1.47 13.99
C SER A 100 27.83 2.10 13.88
N GLU A 101 27.78 3.39 13.53
CA GLU A 101 26.51 4.09 13.31
C GLU A 101 25.76 3.54 12.09
N ALA A 102 26.45 3.31 10.98
CA ALA A 102 25.86 2.71 9.78
C ALA A 102 25.31 1.31 10.05
N GLN A 103 26.03 0.50 10.84
CA GLN A 103 25.60 -0.84 11.23
C GLN A 103 24.38 -0.79 12.16
N SER A 104 24.36 0.14 13.12
CA SER A 104 23.20 0.35 14.00
C SER A 104 21.97 0.76 13.18
N ASN A 105 22.12 1.77 12.31
CA ASN A 105 21.03 2.26 11.48
C ASN A 105 20.53 1.21 10.48
N THR A 106 21.42 0.35 9.96
CA THR A 106 21.05 -0.81 9.12
C THR A 106 20.18 -1.80 9.88
N LYS A 107 20.57 -2.17 11.11
CA LYS A 107 19.79 -3.09 11.95
C LYS A 107 18.40 -2.52 12.26
N GLU A 108 18.32 -1.24 12.59
CA GLU A 108 17.05 -0.55 12.83
C GLU A 108 16.18 -0.48 11.57
N LEU A 109 16.77 -0.20 10.41
CA LEU A 109 16.05 -0.17 9.13
C LEU A 109 15.48 -1.55 8.79
N LEU A 110 16.29 -2.60 8.91
CA LEU A 110 15.84 -3.99 8.71
C LEU A 110 14.70 -4.35 9.68
N ALA A 111 14.83 -3.99 10.96
CA ALA A 111 13.79 -4.24 11.95
C ALA A 111 12.47 -3.54 11.56
N LYS A 112 12.52 -2.27 11.11
CA LYS A 112 11.33 -1.55 10.64
C LYS A 112 10.70 -2.20 9.40
N LEU A 113 11.50 -2.58 8.41
CA LEU A 113 11.02 -3.24 7.20
C LEU A 113 10.35 -4.58 7.51
N VAL A 114 10.99 -5.42 8.32
CA VAL A 114 10.45 -6.73 8.73
C VAL A 114 9.18 -6.57 9.56
N ASN A 115 9.13 -5.59 10.48
CA ASN A 115 7.94 -5.32 11.28
C ASN A 115 6.76 -4.87 10.40
N LYS A 116 7.00 -4.13 9.33
CA LYS A 116 5.97 -3.72 8.37
C LYS A 116 5.43 -4.89 7.58
N ILE A 117 6.29 -5.84 7.19
CA ILE A 117 5.87 -7.06 6.49
C ILE A 117 5.12 -8.01 7.44
N SER A 118 5.52 -8.07 8.72
CA SER A 118 5.00 -9.04 9.69
C SER A 118 3.69 -8.61 10.35
N LYS A 119 3.43 -7.30 10.46
CA LYS A 119 2.13 -6.78 10.90
C LYS A 119 1.11 -6.95 9.76
N LYS A 120 0.53 -8.14 9.66
CA LYS A 120 -0.73 -8.39 8.94
C LYS A 120 -1.92 -7.78 9.68
#